data_AF-W5N444-F1
#
_entry.id   AF-W5N444-F1
#
_cell.length_a   1.000
_cell.length_b   1.000
_cell.length_c   1.000
_cell.angle_alpha   90.00
_cell.angle_beta   90.00
_cell.angle_gamma   90.00
#
_symmetry.space_group_name_H-M   'P 1'
#
loop_
_entity.id
_entity.type
_entity.pdbx_description
1 polymer ?
#
loop_
_entity_poly.entity_id
_entity_poly.type
_entity_poly.pdbx_seq_one_letter_code
_entity_poly.pdbx_strand_id
1 'polypeptide(L)'
;DASLQKILYELRDFRWDNKEQITDIKLELSNVNKRLDKAEGRTEEVETRVLRTETVIKKLLQRQVTLETKLTDQEGRLRRENIRIYGIPEESEGCCMVTFLENLRRGELDLPKDMELGIERAHRGVAKFLSYKMKEEVLGKAWQMKQTILCYHDNTPTVLKKRMEYSEVKKVLKSQKIKFQTFPARLQVFYEDSTCLYHSAAEATKDMVEGGLKVQVIPPAPTLEEEIERLFTWQKAGRRGGLRKDQSSKQQYKEKLQSFRRRPPSKD
;
A
#
# COMPACT_ATOMS: atom_id res chain seq x y z
N ASP A 1 34.71 -44.49 68.54
CA ASP A 1 33.35 -44.95 68.22
C ASP A 1 32.25 -43.89 68.25
N ALA A 2 32.09 -43.10 69.31
CA ALA A 2 31.01 -42.11 69.38
C ALA A 2 31.06 -41.01 68.29
N SER A 3 32.26 -40.56 67.88
CA SER A 3 32.42 -39.55 66.81
C SER A 3 32.08 -40.10 65.42
N LEU A 4 32.46 -41.34 65.13
CA LEU A 4 32.17 -42.01 63.87
C LEU A 4 30.65 -42.26 63.71
N GLN A 5 29.98 -42.66 64.81
CA GLN A 5 28.53 -42.82 64.82
C GLN A 5 27.82 -41.48 64.55
N LYS A 6 28.27 -40.39 65.18
CA LYS A 6 27.70 -39.06 64.95
C LYS A 6 27.83 -38.60 63.48
N ILE A 7 29.01 -38.80 62.87
CA ILE A 7 29.24 -38.51 61.44
C ILE A 7 28.33 -39.36 60.54
N LEU A 8 28.08 -40.63 60.88
CA LEU A 8 27.18 -41.50 60.12
C LEU A 8 25.71 -41.06 60.23
N TYR A 9 25.28 -40.54 61.38
CA TYR A 9 23.95 -39.94 61.55
C TYR A 9 23.82 -38.66 60.71
N GLU A 10 24.77 -37.72 60.82
CA GLU A 10 24.77 -36.48 60.04
C GLU A 10 24.81 -36.73 58.53
N LEU A 11 25.57 -37.74 58.06
CA LEU A 11 25.58 -38.15 56.66
C LEU A 11 24.25 -38.76 56.20
N ARG A 12 23.55 -39.47 57.09
CA ARG A 12 22.23 -40.04 56.79
C ARG A 12 21.18 -38.94 56.68
N ASP A 13 21.21 -37.99 57.60
CA ASP A 13 20.31 -36.83 57.61
C ASP A 13 20.56 -35.96 56.39
N PHE A 14 21.82 -35.64 56.07
CA PHE A 14 22.18 -34.93 54.84
C PHE A 14 21.71 -35.67 53.58
N ARG A 15 21.83 -37.00 53.52
CA ARG A 15 21.31 -37.78 52.39
C ARG A 15 19.78 -37.75 52.31
N TRP A 16 19.10 -37.70 53.44
CA TRP A 16 17.65 -37.58 53.51
C TRP A 16 17.20 -36.20 53.00
N ASP A 17 17.79 -35.13 53.53
CA ASP A 17 17.48 -33.74 53.14
C ASP A 17 17.75 -33.51 51.64
N ASN A 18 18.88 -34.01 51.12
CA ASN A 18 19.16 -33.93 49.68
C ASN A 18 18.14 -34.73 48.86
N LYS A 19 17.70 -35.89 49.34
CA LYS A 19 16.69 -36.68 48.64
C LYS A 19 15.36 -35.92 48.58
N GLU A 20 14.97 -35.28 49.67
CA GLU A 20 13.77 -34.47 49.76
C GLU A 20 13.83 -33.24 48.85
N GLN A 21 14.93 -32.48 48.90
CA GLN A 21 15.16 -31.33 48.00
C GLN A 21 15.15 -31.75 46.52
N ILE A 22 15.79 -32.87 46.17
CA ILE A 22 15.77 -33.38 44.79
C ILE A 22 14.35 -33.78 44.38
N THR A 23 13.53 -34.33 45.28
CA THR A 23 12.14 -34.64 44.96
C THR A 23 11.29 -33.40 44.77
N ASP A 24 11.52 -32.35 45.57
CA ASP A 24 10.82 -31.08 45.44
C ASP A 24 11.17 -30.38 44.13
N ILE A 25 12.48 -30.28 43.80
CA ILE A 25 12.96 -29.75 42.51
C ILE A 25 12.34 -30.51 41.33
N LYS A 26 12.21 -31.84 41.41
CA LYS A 26 11.56 -32.63 40.36
C LYS A 26 10.07 -32.28 40.19
N LEU A 27 9.39 -32.02 41.29
CA LEU A 27 7.98 -31.63 41.29
C LEU A 27 7.82 -30.22 40.68
N GLU A 28 8.65 -29.27 41.11
CA GLU A 28 8.68 -27.93 40.52
C GLU A 28 8.99 -27.95 39.03
N LEU A 29 10.02 -28.71 38.60
CA LEU A 29 10.35 -28.90 37.18
C LEU A 29 9.18 -29.50 36.40
N SER A 30 8.45 -30.47 36.97
CA SER A 30 7.25 -31.02 36.34
C SER A 30 6.15 -29.97 36.18
N ASN A 31 5.96 -29.10 37.18
CA ASN A 31 4.99 -28.03 37.12
C ASN A 31 5.37 -26.94 36.11
N VAL A 32 6.65 -26.55 36.08
CA VAL A 32 7.20 -25.61 35.09
C VAL A 32 7.02 -26.14 33.68
N ASN A 33 7.33 -27.43 33.42
CA ASN A 33 7.11 -28.04 32.12
C ASN A 33 5.64 -27.99 31.69
N LYS A 34 4.70 -28.29 32.58
CA LYS A 34 3.25 -28.18 32.28
C LYS A 34 2.83 -26.75 31.95
N ARG A 35 3.41 -25.75 32.64
CA ARG A 35 3.14 -24.33 32.36
C ARG A 35 3.75 -23.91 31.03
N LEU A 36 4.95 -24.41 30.72
CA LEU A 36 5.63 -24.16 29.45
C LEU A 36 4.84 -24.73 28.28
N ASP A 37 4.39 -26.00 28.36
CA ASP A 37 3.56 -26.64 27.32
C ASP A 37 2.28 -25.83 27.04
N LYS A 38 1.63 -25.31 28.10
CA LYS A 38 0.44 -24.46 27.96
C LYS A 38 0.78 -23.11 27.32
N ALA A 39 1.91 -22.50 27.69
CA ALA A 39 2.36 -21.25 27.12
C ALA A 39 2.71 -21.41 25.63
N GLU A 40 3.45 -22.46 25.27
CA GLU A 40 3.79 -22.81 23.89
C GLU A 40 2.53 -23.03 23.04
N GLY A 41 1.54 -23.76 23.54
CA GLY A 41 0.26 -23.96 22.85
C GLY A 41 -0.52 -22.66 22.62
N ARG A 42 -0.56 -21.78 23.63
CA ARG A 42 -1.18 -20.44 23.49
C ARG A 42 -0.44 -19.58 22.48
N THR A 43 0.89 -19.63 22.49
CA THR A 43 1.72 -18.92 21.51
C THR A 43 1.40 -19.43 20.11
N GLU A 44 1.44 -20.75 19.86
CA GLU A 44 1.14 -21.31 18.54
C GLU A 44 -0.27 -20.93 18.02
N GLU A 45 -1.27 -20.87 18.90
CA GLU A 45 -2.61 -20.41 18.53
C GLU A 45 -2.60 -18.93 18.10
N VAL A 46 -1.96 -18.06 18.89
CA VAL A 46 -1.83 -16.63 18.58
C VAL A 46 -1.08 -16.42 17.28
N GLU A 47 0.06 -17.10 17.09
CA GLU A 47 0.85 -17.09 15.86
C GLU A 47 0.00 -17.46 14.63
N THR A 48 -0.79 -18.52 14.75
CA THR A 48 -1.67 -18.98 13.67
C THR A 48 -2.77 -17.96 13.37
N ARG A 49 -3.33 -17.32 14.40
CA ARG A 49 -4.33 -16.27 14.24
C ARG A 49 -3.75 -15.03 13.58
N VAL A 50 -2.55 -14.60 13.98
CA VAL A 50 -1.83 -13.47 13.37
C VAL A 50 -1.67 -13.70 11.87
N LEU A 51 -1.09 -14.83 11.46
CA LEU A 51 -0.92 -15.13 10.03
C LEU A 51 -2.23 -15.12 9.25
N ARG A 52 -3.30 -15.70 9.81
CA ARG A 52 -4.63 -15.66 9.18
C ARG A 52 -5.12 -14.22 9.02
N THR A 53 -5.02 -13.40 10.07
CA THR A 53 -5.43 -12.00 10.00
C THR A 53 -4.62 -11.21 8.99
N GLU A 54 -3.30 -11.40 8.92
CA GLU A 54 -2.45 -10.77 7.92
C GLU A 54 -2.88 -11.14 6.50
N THR A 55 -3.20 -12.40 6.23
CA THR A 55 -3.68 -12.82 4.91
C THR A 55 -5.01 -12.17 4.53
N VAL A 56 -5.92 -12.00 5.49
CA VAL A 56 -7.21 -11.33 5.27
C VAL A 56 -6.98 -9.84 5.01
N ILE A 57 -6.11 -9.18 5.79
CA ILE A 57 -5.79 -7.77 5.60
C ILE A 57 -5.14 -7.55 4.23
N LYS A 58 -4.21 -8.42 3.81
CA LYS A 58 -3.61 -8.40 2.46
C LYS A 58 -4.68 -8.38 1.36
N LYS A 59 -5.66 -9.29 1.45
CA LYS A 59 -6.77 -9.37 0.49
C LYS A 59 -7.70 -8.15 0.53
N LEU A 60 -7.97 -7.62 1.72
CA LEU A 60 -8.80 -6.42 1.90
C LEU A 60 -8.14 -5.20 1.27
N LEU A 61 -6.83 -5.00 1.50
CA LEU A 61 -6.07 -3.89 0.91
C LEU A 61 -6.05 -3.97 -0.62
N GLN A 62 -5.80 -5.16 -1.19
CA GLN A 62 -5.87 -5.37 -2.65
C GLN A 62 -7.26 -5.02 -3.21
N ARG A 63 -8.33 -5.40 -2.51
CA ARG A 63 -9.70 -5.07 -2.91
C ARG A 63 -9.97 -3.57 -2.80
N GLN A 64 -9.49 -2.91 -1.76
CA GLN A 64 -9.64 -1.46 -1.57
C GLN A 64 -9.01 -0.70 -2.74
N VAL A 65 -7.78 -1.02 -3.11
CA VAL A 65 -7.07 -0.39 -4.24
C VAL A 65 -7.83 -0.57 -5.56
N THR A 66 -8.36 -1.77 -5.77
CA THR A 66 -9.19 -2.08 -6.93
C THR A 66 -10.46 -1.20 -6.95
N LEU A 67 -11.11 -1.03 -5.80
CA LEU A 67 -12.31 -0.19 -5.68
C LEU A 67 -11.98 1.29 -5.90
N GLU A 68 -10.91 1.82 -5.31
CA GLU A 68 -10.46 3.19 -5.51
C GLU A 68 -10.14 3.50 -6.99
N THR A 69 -9.52 2.54 -7.68
CA THR A 69 -9.23 2.64 -9.11
C THR A 69 -10.53 2.67 -9.94
N LYS A 70 -11.49 1.81 -9.61
CA LYS A 70 -12.80 1.78 -10.28
C LYS A 70 -13.61 3.06 -10.04
N LEU A 71 -13.63 3.55 -8.80
CA LEU A 71 -14.29 4.81 -8.44
C LEU A 71 -13.68 5.98 -9.21
N THR A 72 -12.34 6.04 -9.28
CA THR A 72 -11.64 7.06 -10.06
C THR A 72 -11.99 6.99 -11.55
N ASP A 73 -12.08 5.79 -12.13
CA ASP A 73 -12.49 5.63 -13.54
C ASP A 73 -13.95 6.07 -13.77
N GLN A 74 -14.86 5.68 -12.89
CA GLN A 74 -16.27 6.09 -12.95
C GLN A 74 -16.42 7.61 -12.82
N GLU A 75 -15.76 8.21 -11.83
CA GLU A 75 -15.77 9.67 -11.66
C GLU A 75 -15.16 10.36 -12.88
N GLY A 76 -14.05 9.83 -13.40
CA GLY A 76 -13.42 10.32 -14.63
C GLY A 76 -14.40 10.31 -15.80
N ARG A 77 -15.15 9.23 -16.01
CA ARG A 77 -16.17 9.10 -17.07
C ARG A 77 -17.30 10.11 -16.90
N LEU A 78 -17.81 10.27 -15.69
CA LEU A 78 -18.89 11.24 -15.40
C LEU A 78 -18.47 12.69 -15.65
N ARG A 79 -17.17 13.00 -15.52
CA ARG A 79 -16.62 14.33 -15.77
C ARG A 79 -16.11 14.56 -17.20
N ARG A 80 -16.12 13.55 -18.09
CA ARG A 80 -15.54 13.68 -19.45
C ARG A 80 -16.18 14.79 -20.27
N GLU A 81 -17.48 14.99 -20.07
CA GLU A 81 -18.31 15.97 -20.75
C GLU A 81 -18.30 17.33 -20.05
N ASN A 82 -17.55 17.46 -18.94
CA ASN A 82 -17.45 18.70 -18.19
C ASN A 82 -16.23 19.53 -18.63
N ILE A 83 -16.43 20.84 -18.67
CA ILE A 83 -15.38 21.86 -18.76
C ILE A 83 -15.37 22.64 -17.46
N ARG A 84 -14.16 22.97 -16.99
CA ARG A 84 -13.94 23.89 -15.89
C ARG A 84 -13.43 25.23 -16.44
N ILE A 85 -14.04 26.30 -15.98
CA ILE A 85 -13.85 27.66 -16.48
C ILE A 85 -13.36 28.53 -15.32
N TYR A 86 -12.26 29.24 -15.55
CA TYR A 86 -11.64 30.16 -14.59
C TYR A 86 -11.56 31.57 -15.17
N GLY A 87 -11.39 32.56 -14.31
CA GLY A 87 -11.27 33.96 -14.73
C GLY A 87 -12.60 34.64 -15.02
N ILE A 88 -13.72 34.05 -14.59
CA ILE A 88 -15.03 34.69 -14.62
C ILE A 88 -15.11 35.65 -13.42
N PRO A 89 -15.29 36.96 -13.63
CA PRO A 89 -15.52 37.91 -12.54
C PRO A 89 -16.79 37.54 -11.77
N GLU A 90 -16.73 37.62 -10.44
CA GLU A 90 -17.91 37.42 -9.62
C GLU A 90 -19.02 38.41 -10.04
N GLU A 91 -20.28 37.97 -10.03
CA GLU A 91 -21.48 38.73 -10.46
C GLU A 91 -21.66 38.93 -11.98
N SER A 92 -20.64 38.68 -12.81
CA SER A 92 -20.75 38.76 -14.28
C SER A 92 -21.59 37.62 -14.90
N GLU A 93 -21.82 36.54 -14.15
CA GLU A 93 -22.61 35.38 -14.58
C GLU A 93 -24.12 35.68 -14.67
N GLY A 94 -24.59 36.79 -14.08
CA GLY A 94 -26.01 37.13 -14.03
C GLY A 94 -26.85 36.11 -13.26
N CYS A 95 -28.10 35.86 -13.68
CA CYS A 95 -28.97 34.86 -13.03
C CYS A 95 -28.74 33.42 -13.49
N CYS A 96 -28.09 33.23 -14.66
CA CYS A 96 -27.94 31.93 -15.30
C CYS A 96 -26.59 31.79 -16.02
N MET A 97 -25.78 30.83 -15.59
CA MET A 97 -24.49 30.51 -16.22
C MET A 97 -24.63 30.04 -17.68
N VAL A 98 -25.75 29.41 -18.03
CA VAL A 98 -25.99 28.94 -19.41
C VAL A 98 -26.08 30.12 -20.38
N THR A 99 -26.81 31.17 -20.03
CA THR A 99 -26.93 32.38 -20.86
C THR A 99 -25.60 33.11 -20.96
N PHE A 100 -24.79 33.09 -19.91
CA PHE A 100 -23.42 33.61 -19.95
C PHE A 100 -22.56 32.85 -20.96
N LEU A 101 -22.61 31.51 -20.97
CA LEU A 101 -21.86 30.69 -21.92
C LEU A 101 -22.32 30.87 -23.37
N GLU A 102 -23.61 31.07 -23.61
CA GLU A 102 -24.12 31.41 -24.94
C GLU A 102 -23.68 32.80 -25.42
N ASN A 103 -23.52 33.76 -24.50
CA ASN A 103 -22.94 35.07 -24.82
C ASN A 103 -21.43 34.96 -25.07
N LEU A 104 -20.72 34.20 -24.25
CA LEU A 104 -19.30 33.92 -24.38
C LEU A 104 -18.99 33.24 -25.73
N ARG A 105 -19.87 32.33 -26.17
CA ARG A 105 -19.84 31.71 -27.50
C ARG A 105 -19.80 32.73 -28.62
N ARG A 106 -20.68 33.74 -28.55
CA ARG A 106 -20.87 34.76 -29.59
C ARG A 106 -19.80 35.85 -29.57
N GLY A 107 -19.30 36.19 -28.39
CA GLY A 107 -18.36 37.30 -28.20
C GLY A 107 -16.90 36.86 -28.25
N GLU A 108 -16.50 36.02 -27.30
CA GLU A 108 -15.09 35.71 -27.11
C GLU A 108 -14.63 34.52 -27.95
N LEU A 109 -15.44 33.48 -28.09
CA LEU A 109 -15.04 32.19 -28.68
C LEU A 109 -15.20 32.08 -30.21
N ASP A 110 -15.75 33.10 -30.88
CA ASP A 110 -16.05 33.17 -32.33
C ASP A 110 -16.55 31.84 -32.90
N LEU A 111 -17.48 31.21 -32.19
CA LEU A 111 -18.09 29.95 -32.59
C LEU A 111 -19.26 30.23 -33.55
N PRO A 112 -19.49 29.38 -34.57
CA PRO A 112 -20.58 29.56 -35.52
C PRO A 112 -21.93 29.72 -34.81
N LYS A 113 -22.75 30.68 -35.25
CA LYS A 113 -24.06 30.94 -34.62
C LYS A 113 -25.00 29.74 -34.70
N ASP A 114 -24.83 28.91 -35.73
CA ASP A 114 -25.62 27.70 -36.00
C ASP A 114 -25.19 26.51 -35.12
N MET A 115 -24.09 26.63 -34.36
CA MET A 115 -23.55 25.57 -33.52
C MET A 115 -24.20 25.60 -32.14
N GLU A 116 -25.22 24.75 -31.92
CA GLU A 116 -25.82 24.56 -30.60
C GLU A 116 -24.82 23.90 -29.63
N LEU A 117 -24.57 24.55 -28.49
CA LEU A 117 -23.62 24.04 -27.49
C LEU A 117 -24.15 22.81 -26.76
N GLY A 118 -25.47 22.62 -26.69
CA GLY A 118 -26.07 21.48 -25.97
C GLY A 118 -25.59 21.39 -24.53
N ILE A 119 -25.76 22.46 -23.74
CA ILE A 119 -25.35 22.49 -22.33
C ILE A 119 -26.43 21.81 -21.49
N GLU A 120 -26.09 20.71 -20.82
CA GLU A 120 -27.00 20.01 -19.90
C GLU A 120 -27.11 20.79 -18.57
N ARG A 121 -25.98 21.26 -18.05
CA ARG A 121 -25.90 21.99 -16.79
C ARG A 121 -24.70 22.92 -16.76
N ALA A 122 -24.87 24.14 -16.27
CA ALA A 122 -23.74 25.02 -15.96
C ALA A 122 -23.93 25.70 -14.62
N HIS A 123 -22.91 25.65 -13.76
CA HIS A 123 -22.95 26.25 -12.43
C HIS A 123 -21.54 26.54 -11.91
N ARG A 124 -21.28 27.78 -11.45
CA ARG A 124 -20.06 28.22 -10.74
C ARG A 124 -18.76 27.70 -11.37
N GLY A 125 -18.52 28.09 -12.61
CA GLY A 125 -17.30 27.72 -13.34
C GLY A 125 -17.20 26.25 -13.78
N VAL A 126 -18.27 25.45 -13.72
CA VAL A 126 -18.31 24.11 -14.33
C VAL A 126 -19.51 24.00 -15.26
N ALA A 127 -19.26 23.59 -16.51
CA ALA A 127 -20.28 23.37 -17.52
C ALA A 127 -20.22 21.94 -18.05
N LYS A 128 -21.36 21.26 -18.08
CA LYS A 128 -21.55 19.91 -18.63
C LYS A 128 -22.26 20.00 -19.98
N PHE A 129 -21.67 19.36 -20.98
CA PHE A 129 -22.18 19.28 -22.33
C PHE A 129 -22.90 17.95 -22.54
N LEU A 130 -23.89 17.92 -23.43
CA LEU A 130 -24.60 16.70 -23.84
C LEU A 130 -23.73 15.77 -24.70
N SER A 131 -22.66 16.31 -25.30
CA SER A 131 -21.79 15.56 -26.20
C SER A 131 -20.33 15.87 -25.92
N TYR A 132 -19.54 14.81 -25.76
CA TYR A 132 -18.08 14.90 -25.62
C TYR A 132 -17.42 15.63 -26.80
N LYS A 133 -17.91 15.41 -28.02
CA LYS A 133 -17.34 16.04 -29.24
C LYS A 133 -17.49 17.56 -29.19
N MET A 134 -18.69 18.02 -28.84
CA MET A 134 -19.00 19.44 -28.70
C MET A 134 -18.11 20.10 -27.65
N LYS A 135 -17.95 19.43 -26.50
CA LYS A 135 -17.05 19.88 -25.44
C LYS A 135 -15.59 20.00 -25.90
N GLU A 136 -15.06 19.05 -26.66
CA GLU A 136 -13.68 19.11 -27.16
C GLU A 136 -13.49 20.21 -28.22
N GLU A 137 -14.50 20.44 -29.08
CA GLU A 137 -14.46 21.54 -30.06
C GLU A 137 -14.44 22.92 -29.38
N VAL A 138 -15.33 23.12 -28.40
CA VAL A 138 -15.39 24.35 -27.60
C VAL A 138 -14.08 24.57 -26.86
N LEU A 139 -13.52 23.53 -26.24
CA LEU A 139 -12.26 23.62 -25.52
C LEU A 139 -11.07 23.89 -26.44
N GLY A 140 -11.02 23.25 -27.61
CA GLY A 140 -9.99 23.46 -28.61
C GLY A 140 -10.00 24.91 -29.13
N LYS A 141 -11.18 25.46 -29.37
CA LYS A 141 -11.35 26.87 -29.74
C LYS A 141 -10.94 27.82 -28.62
N ALA A 142 -11.33 27.53 -27.38
CA ALA A 142 -10.93 28.30 -26.21
C ALA A 142 -9.40 28.35 -26.03
N TRP A 143 -8.68 27.26 -26.33
CA TRP A 143 -7.22 27.22 -26.25
C TRP A 143 -6.50 27.93 -27.40
N GLN A 144 -7.15 28.13 -28.56
CA GLN A 144 -6.57 28.89 -29.67
C GLN A 144 -6.63 30.40 -29.41
N MET A 145 -7.57 30.85 -28.59
CA MET A 145 -7.80 32.25 -28.32
C MET A 145 -7.07 32.70 -27.05
N LYS A 146 -6.48 33.90 -27.11
CA LYS A 146 -5.88 34.55 -25.92
C LYS A 146 -6.97 35.28 -25.16
N GLN A 147 -7.80 34.54 -24.43
CA GLN A 147 -8.89 35.10 -23.63
C GLN A 147 -8.48 35.30 -22.17
N THR A 148 -9.19 36.21 -21.50
CA THR A 148 -9.16 36.41 -20.04
C THR A 148 -9.73 35.21 -19.29
N ILE A 149 -10.65 34.48 -19.93
CA ILE A 149 -11.32 33.31 -19.38
C ILE A 149 -10.57 32.04 -19.79
N LEU A 150 -10.17 31.23 -18.82
CA LEU A 150 -9.38 30.02 -19.02
C LEU A 150 -10.24 28.77 -18.89
N CYS A 151 -10.34 27.99 -19.97
CA CYS A 151 -11.08 26.73 -20.01
C CYS A 151 -10.14 25.52 -19.90
N TYR A 152 -10.51 24.53 -19.09
CA TYR A 152 -9.77 23.27 -18.92
C TYR A 152 -10.71 22.07 -18.82
N HIS A 153 -10.18 20.87 -19.04
CA HIS A 153 -10.90 19.65 -18.68
C HIS A 153 -11.13 19.56 -17.16
N ASP A 154 -12.33 19.11 -16.76
CA ASP A 154 -12.65 18.78 -15.36
C ASP A 154 -12.08 17.39 -15.01
N ASN A 155 -10.81 17.35 -14.62
CA ASN A 155 -10.15 16.11 -14.19
C ASN A 155 -10.47 15.80 -12.72
N THR A 156 -10.50 14.52 -12.37
CA THR A 156 -10.64 14.08 -10.97
C THR A 156 -9.45 14.57 -10.12
N PRO A 157 -9.62 14.74 -8.79
CA PRO A 157 -8.54 15.17 -7.91
C PRO A 157 -7.31 14.24 -7.96
N THR A 158 -7.54 12.93 -8.09
CA THR A 158 -6.49 11.92 -8.23
C THR A 158 -5.68 12.09 -9.51
N VAL A 159 -6.34 12.40 -10.63
CA VAL A 159 -5.66 12.70 -11.90
C VAL A 159 -4.89 14.01 -11.82
N LEU A 160 -5.46 15.05 -11.19
CA LEU A 160 -4.78 16.33 -10.99
C LEU A 160 -3.51 16.16 -10.15
N LYS A 161 -3.56 15.36 -9.07
CA LYS A 161 -2.39 15.05 -8.24
C LYS A 161 -1.27 14.41 -9.08
N LYS A 162 -1.59 13.39 -9.87
CA LYS A 162 -0.63 12.76 -10.80
C LYS A 162 -0.07 13.76 -11.83
N ARG A 163 -0.90 14.67 -12.35
CA ARG A 163 -0.43 15.72 -13.29
C ARG A 163 0.56 16.68 -12.65
N MET A 164 0.40 16.96 -11.35
CA MET A 164 1.28 17.82 -10.57
C MET A 164 2.63 17.16 -10.28
N GLU A 165 2.69 15.83 -10.14
CA GLU A 165 3.95 15.10 -9.96
C GLU A 165 4.93 15.31 -11.12
N TYR A 166 4.43 15.60 -12.32
CA TYR A 166 5.25 15.96 -13.48
C TYR A 166 5.75 17.42 -13.48
N SER A 167 5.56 18.22 -12.43
CA SER A 167 5.88 19.65 -12.43
C SER A 167 7.34 19.92 -12.79
N GLU A 168 8.27 19.18 -12.18
CA GLU A 168 9.72 19.37 -12.40
C GLU A 168 10.12 18.95 -13.81
N VAL A 169 9.61 17.82 -14.27
CA VAL A 169 9.78 17.31 -15.64
C VAL A 169 9.30 18.35 -16.66
N LYS A 170 8.11 18.92 -16.47
CA LYS A 170 7.53 19.93 -17.35
C LYS A 170 8.32 21.23 -17.38
N LYS A 171 8.88 21.66 -16.24
CA LYS A 171 9.74 22.86 -16.16
C LYS A 171 10.97 22.69 -17.04
N VAL A 172 11.63 21.53 -16.95
CA VAL A 172 12.83 21.23 -17.75
C VAL A 172 12.50 21.13 -19.23
N LEU A 173 11.46 20.38 -19.60
CA LEU A 173 10.99 20.30 -20.99
C LEU A 173 10.69 21.67 -21.59
N LYS A 174 10.02 22.54 -20.83
CA LYS A 174 9.71 23.91 -21.25
C LYS A 174 10.98 24.74 -21.43
N SER A 175 11.97 24.60 -20.54
CA SER A 175 13.25 25.31 -20.64
C SER A 175 14.03 24.93 -21.90
N GLN A 176 13.91 23.67 -22.33
CA GLN A 176 14.55 23.14 -23.53
C GLN A 176 13.70 23.24 -24.79
N LYS A 177 12.51 23.84 -24.69
CA LYS A 177 11.55 24.00 -25.80
C LYS A 177 11.12 22.67 -26.44
N ILE A 178 11.17 21.57 -25.68
CA ILE A 178 10.67 20.26 -26.13
C ILE A 178 9.15 20.25 -26.02
N LYS A 179 8.47 19.76 -27.05
CA LYS A 179 7.01 19.65 -27.07
C LYS A 179 6.57 18.49 -26.19
N PHE A 180 5.55 18.71 -25.38
CA PHE A 180 4.96 17.67 -24.54
C PHE A 180 3.47 17.88 -24.37
N GLN A 181 2.76 16.80 -24.06
CA GLN A 181 1.33 16.78 -23.77
C GLN A 181 1.06 15.89 -22.57
N THR A 182 0.05 16.23 -21.75
CA THR A 182 -0.38 15.38 -20.64
C THR A 182 -1.81 14.92 -20.84
N PHE A 183 -2.02 13.61 -20.99
CA PHE A 183 -3.31 13.02 -21.28
C PHE A 183 -3.54 11.69 -20.54
N PRO A 184 -4.70 11.52 -19.89
CA PRO A 184 -5.20 12.35 -18.81
C PRO A 184 -4.22 12.44 -17.63
N ALA A 185 -3.44 11.39 -17.34
CA ALA A 185 -2.45 11.37 -16.27
C ALA A 185 -1.08 10.82 -16.73
N ARG A 186 -0.87 10.69 -18.04
CA ARG A 186 0.37 10.22 -18.65
C ARG A 186 1.06 11.39 -19.34
N LEU A 187 2.38 11.42 -19.30
CA LEU A 187 3.16 12.46 -19.98
C LEU A 187 3.68 11.91 -21.29
N GLN A 188 3.29 12.54 -22.39
CA GLN A 188 3.81 12.28 -23.72
C GLN A 188 4.82 13.36 -24.08
N VAL A 189 6.03 12.97 -24.47
CA VAL A 189 7.11 13.87 -24.86
C VAL A 189 7.49 13.58 -26.30
N PHE A 190 7.57 14.63 -27.11
CA PHE A 190 7.94 14.55 -28.52
C PHE A 190 9.39 15.00 -28.66
N TYR A 191 10.31 14.03 -28.65
CA TYR A 191 11.71 14.24 -28.99
C TYR A 191 11.87 14.31 -30.52
N GLU A 192 13.05 14.71 -31.00
CA GLU A 192 13.33 14.83 -32.43
C GLU A 192 13.22 13.47 -33.15
N ASP A 193 13.67 12.40 -32.49
CA ASP A 193 13.72 11.06 -33.09
C ASP A 193 12.53 10.16 -32.72
N SER A 194 11.83 10.46 -31.62
CA SER A 194 10.78 9.58 -31.11
C SER A 194 9.77 10.27 -30.20
N THR A 195 8.62 9.63 -30.02
CA THR A 195 7.61 10.04 -29.05
C THR A 195 7.58 9.07 -27.89
N CYS A 196 7.92 9.53 -26.69
CA CYS A 196 7.92 8.73 -25.48
C CYS A 196 6.65 8.98 -24.65
N LEU A 197 6.06 7.91 -24.12
CA LEU A 197 4.89 7.97 -23.24
C LEU A 197 5.24 7.41 -21.86
N TYR A 198 5.24 8.29 -20.86
CA TYR A 198 5.54 7.93 -19.47
C TYR A 198 4.26 7.79 -18.64
N HIS A 199 4.22 6.73 -17.83
CA HIS A 199 3.08 6.40 -16.97
C HIS A 199 3.21 6.97 -15.55
N SER A 200 4.43 7.38 -15.17
CA SER A 200 4.72 8.01 -13.89
C SER A 200 5.77 9.12 -14.02
N ALA A 201 5.81 10.02 -13.03
CA ALA A 201 6.86 11.03 -12.96
C ALA A 201 8.24 10.40 -12.71
N ALA A 202 8.32 9.35 -11.91
CA ALA A 202 9.57 8.63 -11.64
C ALA A 202 10.20 8.07 -12.93
N GLU A 203 9.40 7.38 -13.75
CA GLU A 203 9.82 6.86 -15.06
C GLU A 203 10.34 7.98 -15.97
N ALA A 204 9.60 9.08 -16.08
CA ALA A 204 9.99 10.23 -16.89
C ALA A 204 11.30 10.87 -16.38
N THR A 205 11.45 11.08 -15.07
CA THR A 205 12.66 11.69 -14.52
C THR A 205 13.90 10.80 -14.71
N LYS A 206 13.73 9.49 -14.60
CA LYS A 206 14.82 8.52 -14.80
C LYS A 206 15.31 8.54 -16.25
N ASP A 207 14.40 8.39 -17.20
CA ASP A 207 14.71 8.39 -18.64
C ASP A 207 15.36 9.71 -19.09
N MET A 208 14.86 10.84 -18.57
CA MET A 208 15.43 12.16 -18.86
C MET A 208 16.86 12.33 -18.34
N VAL A 209 17.15 11.83 -17.14
CA VAL A 209 18.50 11.89 -16.57
C VAL A 209 19.45 11.00 -17.36
N GLU A 210 19.00 9.81 -17.78
CA GLU A 210 19.75 8.94 -18.70
C GLU A 210 20.01 9.63 -20.05
N GLY A 211 19.04 10.41 -20.55
CA GLY A 211 19.15 11.27 -21.73
C GLY A 211 19.97 12.57 -21.53
N GLY A 212 20.61 12.76 -20.37
CA GLY A 212 21.49 13.90 -20.10
C GLY A 212 20.79 15.18 -19.63
N LEU A 213 19.50 15.11 -19.30
CA LEU A 213 18.73 16.25 -18.79
C LEU A 213 18.91 16.40 -17.28
N LYS A 214 19.09 17.66 -16.84
CA LYS A 214 19.21 17.99 -15.40
C LYS A 214 17.84 18.03 -14.76
N VAL A 215 17.31 16.87 -14.37
CA VAL A 215 16.05 16.72 -13.62
C VAL A 215 16.32 16.06 -12.27
N GLN A 216 15.62 16.48 -11.22
CA GLN A 216 15.66 15.76 -9.95
C GLN A 216 14.89 14.44 -10.11
N VAL A 217 15.57 13.32 -9.86
CA VAL A 217 14.94 11.99 -9.93
C VAL A 217 13.96 11.85 -8.79
N ILE A 218 12.69 11.65 -9.15
CA ILE A 218 11.65 11.32 -8.16
C ILE A 218 11.70 9.80 -8.00
N PRO A 219 11.94 9.27 -6.78
CA PRO A 219 11.94 7.84 -6.56
C PRO A 219 10.54 7.28 -6.88
N PRO A 220 10.43 6.08 -7.47
CA PRO A 220 9.13 5.45 -7.67
C PRO A 220 8.45 5.28 -6.31
N ALA A 221 7.17 5.65 -6.24
CA ALA A 221 6.38 5.35 -5.06
C ALA A 221 6.38 3.83 -4.85
N PRO A 222 6.57 3.35 -3.60
CA PRO A 222 6.54 1.91 -3.32
C PRO A 222 5.22 1.35 -3.82
N THR A 223 5.27 0.18 -4.45
CA THR A 223 4.02 -0.50 -4.80
C THR A 223 3.29 -0.86 -3.52
N LEU A 224 1.97 -0.87 -3.56
CA LEU A 224 1.17 -1.30 -2.40
C LEU A 224 1.56 -2.71 -1.95
N GLU A 225 2.02 -3.56 -2.87
CA GLU A 225 2.53 -4.90 -2.57
C GLU A 225 3.81 -4.83 -1.75
N GLU A 226 4.78 -3.99 -2.13
CA GLU A 226 6.00 -3.74 -1.37
C GLU A 226 5.71 -3.10 0.00
N GLU A 227 4.76 -2.16 0.07
CA GLU A 227 4.37 -1.51 1.32
C GLU A 227 3.69 -2.51 2.26
N ILE A 228 2.79 -3.33 1.73
CA ILE A 228 2.17 -4.45 2.43
C ILE A 228 3.23 -5.43 2.92
N GLU A 229 4.19 -5.83 2.09
CA GLU A 229 5.26 -6.75 2.50
C GLU A 229 6.17 -6.15 3.58
N ARG A 230 6.45 -4.85 3.53
CA ARG A 230 7.17 -4.14 4.60
C ARG A 230 6.40 -4.10 5.92
N LEU A 231 5.07 -4.03 5.86
CA LEU A 231 4.22 -4.01 7.05
C LEU A 231 4.02 -5.42 7.64
N PHE A 232 3.98 -6.46 6.81
CA PHE A 232 3.77 -7.85 7.21
C PHE A 232 5.07 -8.65 7.22
N THR A 233 5.96 -8.34 8.17
CA THR A 233 7.26 -9.02 8.35
C THR A 233 7.17 -10.25 9.24
N TRP A 234 6.02 -10.51 9.86
CA TRP A 234 5.88 -11.57 10.84
C TRP A 234 5.84 -12.94 10.16
N GLN A 235 6.92 -13.71 10.32
CA GLN A 235 6.99 -15.09 9.87
C GLN A 235 6.84 -16.00 11.08
N LYS A 236 6.05 -17.08 10.95
CA LYS A 236 6.09 -18.15 11.96
C LYS A 236 7.55 -18.55 12.12
N ALA A 237 8.04 -18.57 13.35
CA ALA A 237 9.35 -19.12 13.67
C ALA A 237 9.29 -20.65 13.41
N GLY A 238 9.35 -21.03 12.14
CA GLY A 238 9.48 -22.39 11.71
C GLY A 238 10.91 -22.81 12.00
N ARG A 239 11.04 -23.79 12.91
CA ARG A 239 12.14 -24.77 12.85
C ARG A 239 12.38 -25.08 11.37
N ARG A 240 13.48 -24.59 10.79
CA ARG A 240 13.98 -25.12 9.53
C ARG A 240 14.31 -26.57 9.80
N GLY A 241 13.54 -27.47 9.22
CA GLY A 241 13.70 -28.90 9.40
C GLY A 241 12.35 -29.57 9.51
N GLY A 242 11.83 -30.02 8.37
CA GLY A 242 10.85 -31.09 8.33
C GLY A 242 11.45 -32.33 8.96
N LEU A 243 11.28 -32.48 10.27
CA LEU A 243 11.28 -33.77 10.91
C LEU A 243 9.82 -34.07 11.16
N ARG A 244 9.31 -35.03 10.38
CA ARG A 244 8.19 -35.89 10.80
C ARG A 244 8.32 -36.05 12.31
N LYS A 245 7.28 -35.70 13.08
CA LYS A 245 7.18 -36.06 14.50
C LYS A 245 7.21 -37.59 14.55
N ASP A 246 8.41 -38.15 14.54
CA ASP A 246 8.64 -39.58 14.60
C ASP A 246 8.30 -39.99 16.03
N GLN A 247 7.27 -40.82 16.16
CA GLN A 247 6.88 -41.39 17.46
C GLN A 247 8.07 -42.12 18.11
N SER A 248 9.03 -42.56 17.28
CA SER A 248 10.36 -43.05 17.65
C SER A 248 11.12 -42.15 18.63
N SER A 249 11.15 -40.83 18.45
CA SER A 249 11.95 -39.94 19.33
C SER A 249 11.36 -39.83 20.74
N LYS A 250 10.02 -39.93 20.87
CA LYS A 250 9.37 -39.99 22.19
C LYS A 250 9.58 -41.36 22.87
N GLN A 251 9.67 -42.45 22.09
CA GLN A 251 10.02 -43.78 22.60
C GLN A 251 11.49 -43.86 23.03
N GLN A 252 12.42 -43.30 22.25
CA GLN A 252 13.85 -43.23 22.58
C GLN A 252 14.13 -42.45 23.88
N TYR A 253 13.38 -41.38 24.14
CA TYR A 253 13.53 -40.64 25.39
C TYR A 253 12.98 -41.41 26.60
N LYS A 254 11.88 -42.16 26.42
CA LYS A 254 11.35 -43.07 27.45
C LYS A 254 12.30 -44.24 27.73
N GLU A 255 12.92 -44.83 26.72
CA GLU A 255 13.90 -45.91 26.88
C GLU A 255 15.20 -45.43 27.54
N LYS A 256 15.72 -44.26 27.15
CA LYS A 256 16.85 -43.64 27.84
C LYS A 256 16.53 -43.32 29.30
N LEU A 257 15.32 -42.89 29.63
CA LEU A 257 14.92 -42.70 31.02
C LEU A 257 14.78 -44.02 31.79
N GLN A 258 14.46 -45.13 31.13
CA GLN A 258 14.45 -46.47 31.74
C GLN A 258 15.85 -47.01 32.02
N SER A 259 16.86 -46.68 31.19
CA SER A 259 18.25 -47.10 31.44
C SER A 259 18.89 -46.44 32.67
N PHE A 260 18.32 -45.33 33.17
CA PHE A 260 18.75 -44.70 34.43
C PHE A 260 18.02 -45.22 35.67
N ARG A 261 17.03 -46.12 35.54
CA ARG A 261 16.45 -46.83 36.69
C ARG A 261 17.43 -47.91 37.16
N ARG A 262 18.14 -47.63 38.26
CA ARG A 262 18.93 -48.65 38.96
C ARG A 262 18.00 -49.79 39.40
N ARG A 263 18.32 -51.03 38.99
CA ARG A 263 17.66 -52.23 39.53
C ARG A 263 17.92 -52.31 41.04
N PRO A 264 16.91 -52.65 41.87
CA PRO A 264 17.17 -52.91 43.28
C PRO A 264 18.13 -54.10 43.42
N PRO A 265 19.01 -54.11 44.44
CA PRO A 265 19.94 -55.22 44.65
C PRO A 265 19.16 -56.52 44.92
N SER A 266 19.57 -57.62 44.26
CA SER A 266 19.04 -58.95 44.56
C SER A 266 19.41 -59.31 46.00
N LYS A 267 18.43 -59.78 46.76
CA LYS A 267 18.68 -60.45 48.03
C LYS A 267 18.99 -61.90 47.70
N ASP A 268 20.26 -62.26 47.76
CA ASP A 268 20.77 -63.60 48.08
C ASP A 268 22.09 -63.40 48.83
#